data_AF-A0AAV1KNI9-F1
#
_entry.id   AF-A0AAV1KNI9-F1
#
_cell.length_a   1.000
_cell.length_b   1.000
_cell.length_c   1.000
_cell.angle_alpha   90.00
_cell.angle_beta   90.00
_cell.angle_gamma   90.00
#
_symmetry.space_group_name_H-M   'P 1'
#
loop_
_entity.id
_entity.type
_entity.pdbx_description
1 polymer ?
#
loop_
_entity_poly.entity_id
_entity_poly.type
_entity_poly.pdbx_seq_one_letter_code
_entity_poly.pdbx_strand_id
1 'polypeptide(L)'
;MDQSRILPDGNDGIEKAVSFSKEFVDNFQTIFPNIIDEALSKISYLDSRNIRNRIKEMTVYYTLEKKPMLGELMLYAYAMLEDRGAWNEEKRHQAYLLACVIEMSISYFLFTDDIQDDGKIRCGKVCWHLLPDVGTLAMNDACLLRSFIQELLLQNFSEPMFFKIMEVLNKAC
;
A
#
# COMPACT_ATOMS: atom_id res chain seq x y z
N MET A 1 -33.51 31.73 -18.78
CA MET A 1 -32.14 31.21 -18.98
C MET A 1 -32.11 29.81 -18.40
N ASP A 2 -32.54 28.84 -19.20
CA ASP A 2 -32.26 27.43 -18.98
C ASP A 2 -31.07 27.10 -19.87
N GLN A 3 -30.05 26.45 -19.29
CA GLN A 3 -29.40 25.28 -19.88
C GLN A 3 -28.34 24.75 -18.91
N SER A 4 -28.70 23.63 -18.28
CA SER A 4 -27.82 22.51 -17.96
C SER A 4 -26.46 22.84 -17.34
N ARG A 5 -26.35 22.63 -16.02
CA ARG A 5 -25.21 21.85 -15.52
C ARG A 5 -25.22 20.54 -16.30
N ILE A 6 -24.42 20.46 -17.36
CA ILE A 6 -24.08 19.19 -17.97
C ILE A 6 -23.30 18.46 -16.87
N LEU A 7 -24.00 17.62 -16.10
CA LEU A 7 -23.33 16.49 -15.48
C LEU A 7 -22.62 15.79 -16.63
N PRO A 8 -21.28 15.64 -16.58
CA PRO A 8 -20.61 14.84 -17.60
C PRO A 8 -21.31 13.49 -17.64
N ASP A 9 -21.45 12.89 -18.83
CA ASP A 9 -21.97 11.53 -18.97
C ASP A 9 -21.33 10.65 -17.88
N GLY A 10 -22.14 10.19 -16.93
CA GLY A 10 -21.64 9.48 -15.75
C GLY A 10 -20.79 8.26 -16.11
N ASN A 11 -20.97 7.76 -17.34
CA ASN A 11 -20.23 6.67 -17.94
C ASN A 11 -18.73 6.96 -18.14
N ASP A 12 -18.34 8.18 -18.54
CA ASP A 12 -16.92 8.54 -18.78
C ASP A 12 -16.10 8.56 -17.48
N GLY A 13 -16.72 9.02 -16.38
CA GLY A 13 -16.07 9.01 -15.06
C GLY A 13 -15.85 7.59 -14.54
N ILE A 14 -16.87 6.73 -14.70
CA ILE A 14 -16.81 5.34 -14.28
C ILE A 14 -15.76 4.58 -15.10
N GLU A 15 -15.76 4.71 -16.43
CA GLU A 15 -14.79 4.06 -17.30
C GLU A 15 -13.35 4.45 -16.96
N LYS A 16 -13.11 5.75 -16.69
CA LYS A 16 -11.79 6.22 -16.25
C LYS A 16 -11.39 5.64 -14.90
N ALA A 17 -12.31 5.59 -13.93
CA ALA A 17 -12.03 5.01 -12.61
C ALA A 17 -11.73 3.51 -12.69
N VAL A 18 -12.52 2.76 -13.47
CA VAL A 18 -12.27 1.34 -13.75
C VAL A 18 -10.92 1.14 -14.43
N SER A 19 -10.60 1.94 -15.46
CA SER A 19 -9.32 1.83 -16.16
C SER A 19 -8.14 2.11 -15.23
N PHE A 20 -8.25 3.12 -14.36
CA PHE A 20 -7.17 3.51 -13.46
C PHE A 20 -6.88 2.46 -12.39
N SER A 21 -7.92 1.91 -11.75
CA SER A 21 -7.76 0.85 -10.76
C SER A 21 -7.30 -0.46 -11.41
N LYS A 22 -7.81 -0.77 -12.61
CA LYS A 22 -7.40 -1.95 -13.37
C LYS A 22 -5.93 -1.90 -13.77
N GLU A 23 -5.45 -0.75 -14.21
CA GLU A 23 -4.03 -0.56 -14.55
C GLU A 23 -3.12 -0.85 -13.36
N PHE A 24 -3.51 -0.44 -12.15
CA PHE A 24 -2.78 -0.78 -10.94
C PHE A 24 -2.74 -2.30 -10.68
N VAL A 25 -3.89 -2.97 -10.77
CA VAL A 25 -3.99 -4.42 -10.55
C VAL A 25 -3.14 -5.20 -11.55
N ASP A 26 -3.25 -4.86 -12.84
CA ASP A 26 -2.55 -5.55 -13.92
C ASP A 26 -1.02 -5.39 -13.80
N ASN A 27 -0.55 -4.30 -13.18
CA ASN A 27 0.87 -3.99 -13.02
C ASN A 27 1.36 -4.10 -11.55
N PHE A 28 0.55 -4.65 -10.65
CA PHE A 28 0.83 -4.61 -9.21
C PHE A 28 2.18 -5.25 -8.83
N GLN A 29 2.51 -6.37 -9.49
CA GLN A 29 3.77 -7.10 -9.31
C GLN A 29 5.01 -6.27 -9.67
N THR A 30 4.87 -5.22 -10.47
CA THR A 30 5.95 -4.30 -10.84
C THR A 30 5.88 -2.99 -10.04
N ILE A 31 4.70 -2.41 -9.89
CA ILE A 31 4.48 -1.16 -9.16
C ILE A 31 4.94 -1.30 -7.70
N PHE A 32 4.53 -2.40 -7.05
CA PHE A 32 4.75 -2.55 -5.63
C PHE A 32 6.24 -2.64 -5.26
N PRO A 33 7.07 -3.55 -5.83
CA PRO A 33 8.51 -3.56 -5.54
C PRO A 33 9.22 -2.24 -5.86
N ASN A 34 8.82 -1.56 -6.94
CA ASN A 34 9.42 -0.27 -7.31
C ASN A 34 9.17 0.81 -6.25
N ILE A 35 7.98 0.87 -5.67
CA ILE A 35 7.66 1.80 -4.57
C ILE A 35 8.54 1.50 -3.33
N ILE A 36 8.72 0.23 -2.98
CA ILE A 36 9.59 -0.17 -1.86
C ILE A 36 11.04 0.24 -2.13
N ASP A 37 11.52 -0.01 -3.34
CA ASP A 37 12.90 0.29 -3.74
C ASP A 37 13.17 1.80 -3.78
N GLU A 38 12.23 2.57 -4.32
CA GLU A 38 12.28 4.03 -4.32
C GLU A 38 12.34 4.57 -2.89
N ALA A 39 11.45 4.12 -2.00
CA ALA A 39 11.41 4.58 -0.62
C ALA A 39 12.68 4.22 0.14
N LEU A 40 13.15 2.97 0.00
CA LEU A 40 14.42 2.55 0.59
C LEU A 40 15.59 3.42 0.09
N SER A 41 15.61 3.79 -1.20
CA SER A 41 16.69 4.63 -1.75
C SER A 41 16.80 6.01 -1.08
N LYS A 42 15.69 6.53 -0.53
CA LYS A 42 15.61 7.84 0.13
C LYS A 42 15.93 7.78 1.64
N ILE A 43 15.93 6.60 2.26
CA ILE A 43 16.23 6.43 3.69
C ILE A 43 17.75 6.43 3.91
N SER A 44 18.32 7.60 4.18
CA SER A 44 19.78 7.78 4.35
C SER A 44 20.34 7.17 5.64
N TYR A 45 19.54 7.09 6.70
CA TYR A 45 19.99 6.58 8.01
C TYR A 45 20.01 5.04 8.09
N LEU A 46 19.52 4.35 7.05
CA LEU A 46 19.48 2.89 6.98
C LEU A 46 20.61 2.36 6.09
N ASP A 47 21.81 2.20 6.63
CA ASP A 47 22.98 1.76 5.85
C ASP A 47 23.09 0.23 5.71
N SER A 48 22.42 -0.52 6.59
CA SER A 48 22.52 -1.98 6.61
C SER A 48 21.81 -2.62 5.42
N ARG A 49 22.59 -3.21 4.51
CA ARG A 49 22.07 -4.01 3.38
C ARG A 49 21.17 -5.15 3.85
N ASN A 50 21.51 -5.79 4.96
CA ASN A 50 20.72 -6.89 5.51
C ASN A 50 19.33 -6.42 5.94
N ILE A 51 19.24 -5.27 6.61
CA ILE A 51 17.93 -4.71 7.02
C ILE A 51 17.13 -4.26 5.81
N ARG A 52 17.77 -3.64 4.81
CA ARG A 52 17.10 -3.28 3.54
C ARG A 52 16.51 -4.50 2.85
N ASN A 53 17.29 -5.59 2.73
CA ASN A 53 16.81 -6.84 2.14
C ASN A 53 15.67 -7.43 2.99
N ARG A 54 15.79 -7.40 4.32
CA ARG A 54 14.72 -7.86 5.23
C ARG A 54 13.42 -7.11 5.02
N ILE A 55 13.47 -5.78 4.86
CA ILE A 55 12.30 -4.94 4.55
C ILE A 55 11.69 -5.35 3.21
N LYS A 56 12.50 -5.54 2.17
CA LYS A 56 12.01 -5.99 0.85
C LYS A 56 11.32 -7.35 0.96
N GLU A 57 11.94 -8.31 1.61
CA GLU A 57 11.39 -9.67 1.78
C GLU A 57 10.05 -9.64 2.52
N MET A 58 9.97 -8.96 3.67
CA MET A 58 8.74 -8.94 4.47
C MET A 58 7.60 -8.18 3.79
N THR A 59 7.89 -7.10 3.07
CA THR A 59 6.86 -6.28 2.40
C THR A 59 6.20 -7.04 1.26
N VAL A 60 6.94 -7.88 0.53
CA VAL A 60 6.38 -8.68 -0.58
C VAL A 60 5.78 -10.01 -0.14
N TYR A 61 6.19 -10.56 1.02
CA TYR A 61 5.97 -11.97 1.38
C TYR A 61 4.52 -12.45 1.25
N TYR A 62 3.56 -11.70 1.83
CA TYR A 62 2.12 -11.93 1.67
C TYR A 62 1.47 -10.98 0.67
N THR A 63 2.00 -9.75 0.55
CA THR A 63 1.34 -8.70 -0.21
C THR A 63 1.20 -9.08 -1.68
N LEU A 64 2.22 -9.68 -2.28
CA LEU A 64 2.21 -10.08 -3.69
C LEU A 64 1.54 -11.44 -3.96
N GLU A 65 1.20 -12.20 -2.92
CA GLU A 65 0.49 -13.49 -3.04
C GLU A 65 -1.04 -13.33 -3.10
N LYS A 66 -1.52 -12.10 -2.88
CA LYS A 66 -2.94 -11.75 -2.87
C LYS A 66 -3.25 -10.84 -4.03
N LYS A 67 -4.50 -10.88 -4.52
CA LYS A 67 -5.02 -9.82 -5.38
C LYS A 67 -5.14 -8.54 -4.53
N PRO A 68 -4.70 -7.36 -5.02
CA PRO A 68 -4.73 -6.12 -4.24
C PRO A 68 -6.13 -5.48 -4.24
N MET A 69 -7.11 -6.17 -3.64
CA MET A 69 -8.52 -5.77 -3.71
C MET A 69 -8.83 -4.46 -2.99
N LEU A 70 -8.17 -4.20 -1.85
CA LEU A 70 -8.41 -2.97 -1.09
C LEU A 70 -7.71 -1.79 -1.74
N GLY A 71 -6.52 -2.02 -2.30
CA GLY A 71 -5.83 -1.05 -3.15
C GLY A 71 -6.67 -0.70 -4.39
N GLU A 72 -7.20 -1.70 -5.11
CA GLU A 72 -8.08 -1.51 -6.26
C GLU A 72 -9.33 -0.69 -5.89
N LEU A 73 -10.00 -1.05 -4.79
CA LEU A 73 -11.19 -0.35 -4.31
C LEU A 73 -10.89 1.11 -3.95
N MET A 74 -9.76 1.35 -3.26
CA MET A 74 -9.36 2.70 -2.88
C MET A 74 -9.09 3.55 -4.13
N LEU A 75 -8.37 3.01 -5.12
CA LEU A 75 -8.08 3.72 -6.37
C LEU A 75 -9.35 4.01 -7.19
N TYR A 76 -10.30 3.08 -7.20
CA TYR A 76 -11.60 3.30 -7.82
C TYR A 76 -12.33 4.47 -7.14
N ALA A 77 -12.42 4.46 -5.81
CA ALA A 77 -13.05 5.54 -5.05
C ALA A 77 -12.32 6.88 -5.24
N TYR A 78 -10.99 6.87 -5.22
CA TYR A 78 -10.15 8.04 -5.45
C TYR A 78 -10.43 8.67 -6.81
N ALA A 79 -10.40 7.87 -7.89
CA ALA A 79 -10.67 8.35 -9.23
C ALA A 79 -12.10 8.88 -9.43
N MET A 80 -13.06 8.42 -8.60
CA MET A 80 -14.44 8.90 -8.64
C MET A 80 -14.66 10.20 -7.89
N LEU A 81 -13.84 10.49 -6.88
CA LEU A 81 -13.98 11.66 -6.02
C LEU A 81 -13.04 12.82 -6.41
N GLU A 82 -11.92 12.52 -7.07
CA GLU A 82 -10.95 13.53 -7.47
C GLU A 82 -11.45 14.41 -8.63
N ASP A 83 -11.17 15.71 -8.56
CA ASP A 83 -11.52 16.65 -9.62
C ASP A 83 -10.73 16.36 -10.90
N ARG A 84 -11.45 16.26 -12.04
CA ARG A 84 -10.85 15.90 -13.35
C ARG A 84 -9.68 16.81 -13.77
N GLY A 85 -9.73 18.09 -13.38
CA GLY A 85 -8.70 19.09 -13.71
C GLY A 85 -7.47 19.07 -12.79
N ALA A 86 -7.52 18.29 -11.71
CA ALA A 86 -6.47 18.26 -10.69
C ALA A 86 -5.53 17.05 -10.83
N TRP A 87 -5.69 16.24 -11.87
CA TRP A 87 -4.91 15.03 -12.14
C TRP A 87 -3.51 15.34 -12.67
N ASN A 88 -2.47 14.79 -12.03
CA ASN A 88 -1.08 14.86 -12.51
C ASN A 88 -0.30 13.59 -12.11
N GLU A 89 0.96 13.51 -12.54
CA GLU A 89 1.83 12.35 -12.29
C GLU A 89 2.13 12.15 -10.80
N GLU A 90 2.31 13.24 -10.04
CA GLU A 90 2.55 13.19 -8.59
C GLU A 90 1.36 12.58 -7.84
N LYS A 91 0.15 13.04 -8.10
CA LYS A 91 -1.07 12.49 -7.48
C LYS A 91 -1.32 11.06 -7.88
N ARG A 92 -1.05 10.72 -9.15
CA ARG A 92 -1.11 9.34 -9.61
C ARG A 92 -0.14 8.44 -8.83
N HIS A 93 1.10 8.90 -8.64
CA HIS A 93 2.09 8.20 -7.83
C HIS A 93 1.63 8.08 -6.37
N GLN A 94 1.17 9.16 -5.74
CA GLN A 94 0.65 9.17 -4.37
C GLN A 94 -0.55 8.22 -4.19
N ALA A 95 -1.46 8.16 -5.17
CA ALA A 95 -2.60 7.25 -5.14
C ALA A 95 -2.15 5.78 -5.20
N TYR A 96 -1.26 5.43 -6.12
CA TYR A 96 -0.70 4.07 -6.20
C TYR A 96 0.10 3.71 -4.94
N LEU A 97 0.88 4.64 -4.40
CA LEU A 97 1.59 4.44 -3.14
C LEU A 97 0.64 4.18 -1.98
N LEU A 98 -0.44 4.96 -1.87
CA LEU A 98 -1.44 4.75 -0.82
C LEU A 98 -2.16 3.40 -0.98
N ALA A 99 -2.41 2.96 -2.22
CA ALA A 99 -2.96 1.63 -2.49
C ALA A 99 -2.01 0.53 -2.02
N CYS A 100 -0.70 0.66 -2.30
CA CYS A 100 0.33 -0.25 -1.80
C CYS A 100 0.42 -0.23 -0.27
N VAL A 101 0.33 0.95 0.36
CA VAL A 101 0.32 1.10 1.83
C VAL A 101 -0.84 0.32 2.45
N ILE A 102 -2.05 0.43 1.89
CA ILE A 102 -3.22 -0.32 2.37
C ILE A 102 -2.97 -1.83 2.30
N GLU A 103 -2.47 -2.33 1.17
CA GLU A 103 -2.19 -3.76 1.00
C GLU A 103 -1.06 -4.26 1.94
N MET A 104 -0.04 -3.43 2.18
CA MET A 104 1.00 -3.69 3.19
C MET A 104 0.45 -3.70 4.60
N SER A 105 -0.46 -2.78 4.95
CA SER A 105 -1.09 -2.75 6.27
C SER A 105 -1.85 -4.04 6.55
N ILE A 106 -2.54 -4.61 5.55
CA ILE A 106 -3.15 -5.94 5.70
C ILE A 106 -2.10 -7.01 5.94
N SER A 107 -0.98 -7.01 5.21
CA SER A 107 0.09 -7.98 5.44
C SER A 107 0.72 -7.85 6.83
N TYR A 108 0.87 -6.63 7.35
CA TYR A 108 1.26 -6.37 8.74
C TYR A 108 0.30 -7.05 9.74
N PHE A 109 -1.01 -6.91 9.54
CA PHE A 109 -1.99 -7.59 10.40
C PHE A 109 -1.94 -9.10 10.30
N LEU A 110 -1.72 -9.64 9.10
CA LEU A 110 -1.56 -11.09 8.93
C LEU A 110 -0.32 -11.61 9.66
N PHE A 111 0.77 -10.83 9.69
CA PHE A 111 1.97 -11.21 10.45
C PHE A 111 1.66 -11.30 11.94
N THR A 112 0.95 -10.30 12.50
CA THR A 112 0.60 -10.30 13.92
C THR A 112 -0.42 -11.39 14.27
N ASP A 113 -1.45 -11.57 13.43
CA ASP A 113 -2.49 -12.60 13.55
C ASP A 113 -1.86 -14.00 13.56
N ASP A 114 -1.01 -14.30 12.58
CA ASP A 114 -0.34 -15.60 12.48
C ASP A 114 0.54 -15.87 13.72
N ILE A 115 1.19 -14.86 14.31
CA ILE A 115 1.97 -15.03 15.54
C ILE A 115 1.06 -15.30 16.74
N GLN A 116 -0.05 -14.57 16.86
CA GLN A 116 -0.97 -14.68 18.00
C GLN A 116 -1.74 -16.01 17.99
N ASP A 117 -2.12 -16.48 16.81
CA ASP A 117 -2.93 -17.68 16.61
C ASP A 117 -2.10 -18.95 16.32
N ASP A 118 -0.76 -18.84 16.38
CA ASP A 118 0.17 -19.92 16.02
C ASP A 118 -0.09 -20.50 14.61
N GLY A 119 -0.39 -19.60 13.67
CA GLY A 119 -0.71 -19.90 12.28
C GLY A 119 0.40 -20.68 11.58
N LYS A 120 0.03 -21.65 10.72
CA LYS A 120 1.00 -22.50 10.00
C LYS A 120 1.16 -22.14 8.54
N ILE A 121 0.06 -21.82 7.87
CA ILE A 121 0.01 -21.50 6.44
C ILE A 121 -0.85 -20.27 6.22
N ARG A 122 -0.34 -19.30 5.44
CA ARG A 122 -1.03 -18.07 5.04
C ARG A 122 -0.70 -17.75 3.59
N CYS A 123 -1.71 -17.39 2.80
CA CYS A 123 -1.57 -17.09 1.37
C CYS A 123 -0.79 -18.19 0.59
N GLY A 124 -1.01 -19.47 0.94
CA GLY A 124 -0.32 -20.60 0.31
C GLY A 124 1.15 -20.80 0.71
N LYS A 125 1.68 -19.99 1.65
CA LYS A 125 3.04 -20.08 2.16
C LYS A 125 3.08 -20.42 3.65
N VAL A 126 4.22 -20.92 4.11
CA VAL A 126 4.52 -21.06 5.54
C VAL A 126 4.38 -19.70 6.23
N CYS A 127 3.84 -19.66 7.45
CA CYS A 127 3.70 -18.39 8.16
C CYS A 127 5.07 -17.72 8.41
N TRP A 128 5.14 -16.39 8.33
CA TRP A 128 6.41 -15.63 8.37
C TRP A 128 7.24 -16.00 9.60
N HIS A 129 6.60 -16.13 10.76
CA HIS A 129 7.25 -16.46 12.02
C HIS A 129 7.80 -17.89 12.11
N LEU A 130 7.44 -18.78 11.18
CA LEU A 130 7.92 -20.16 11.11
C LEU A 130 9.10 -20.33 10.15
N LEU A 131 9.47 -19.27 9.42
CA LEU A 131 10.63 -19.32 8.54
C LEU A 131 11.93 -19.46 9.37
N PRO A 132 12.89 -20.30 8.95
CA PRO A 132 14.08 -20.63 9.76
C PRO A 132 14.97 -19.45 10.14
N ASP A 133 15.06 -18.44 9.26
CA ASP A 133 15.84 -17.21 9.45
C ASP A 133 15.06 -16.10 10.20
N VAL A 134 13.79 -16.36 10.52
CA VAL A 134 12.86 -15.39 11.12
C VAL A 134 12.58 -15.74 12.58
N GLY A 135 11.89 -16.85 12.83
CA GLY A 135 11.53 -17.31 14.17
C GLY A 135 10.99 -16.20 15.07
N THR A 136 11.63 -16.03 16.24
CA THR A 136 11.24 -15.04 17.26
C THR A 136 11.43 -13.59 16.85
N LEU A 137 12.15 -13.30 15.76
CA LEU A 137 12.31 -11.95 15.23
C LEU A 137 11.06 -11.44 14.51
N ALA A 138 10.09 -12.32 14.21
CA ALA A 138 8.88 -11.97 13.47
C ALA A 138 8.12 -10.79 14.07
N MET A 139 8.07 -10.68 15.40
CA MET A 139 7.42 -9.54 16.06
C MET A 139 8.18 -8.22 15.81
N ASN A 140 9.51 -8.27 15.79
CA ASN A 140 10.33 -7.11 15.45
C ASN A 140 10.15 -6.74 13.97
N ASP A 141 10.04 -7.72 13.07
CA ASP A 141 9.75 -7.46 11.66
C ASP A 141 8.36 -6.82 11.47
N ALA A 142 7.35 -7.27 12.20
CA ALA A 142 6.02 -6.65 12.17
C ALA A 142 6.07 -5.18 12.62
N CYS A 143 6.79 -4.89 13.70
CA CYS A 143 7.04 -3.51 14.13
C CYS A 143 7.82 -2.69 13.08
N LEU A 144 8.84 -3.29 12.46
CA LEU A 144 9.62 -2.65 11.40
C LEU A 144 8.76 -2.36 10.17
N LEU A 145 7.86 -3.27 9.80
CA LEU A 145 6.93 -3.09 8.67
C LEU A 145 5.97 -1.94 8.95
N ARG A 146 5.43 -1.85 10.17
CA ARG A 146 4.60 -0.71 10.59
C ARG A 146 5.35 0.61 10.51
N SER A 147 6.60 0.66 10.96
CA SER A 147 7.44 1.87 10.84
C SER A 147 7.76 2.22 9.39
N PHE A 148 8.05 1.23 8.55
CA PHE A 148 8.32 1.43 7.13
C PHE A 148 7.10 1.96 6.36
N ILE A 149 5.89 1.53 6.73
CA ILE A 149 4.64 2.11 6.21
C ILE A 149 4.53 3.61 6.54
N GLN A 150 4.90 4.01 7.75
CA GLN A 150 4.90 5.43 8.14
C GLN A 150 5.94 6.23 7.36
N GLU A 151 7.13 5.66 7.17
CA GLU A 151 8.21 6.27 6.39
C GLU A 151 7.78 6.51 4.93
N LEU A 152 7.09 5.55 4.30
CA LEU A 152 6.50 5.71 2.96
C LEU A 152 5.55 6.91 2.89
N LEU A 153 4.69 7.08 3.90
CA LEU A 153 3.75 8.18 3.93
C LEU A 153 4.45 9.52 4.18
N LEU A 154 5.43 9.58 5.08
CA LEU A 154 6.21 10.79 5.37
C LEU A 154 6.96 11.31 4.14
N GLN A 155 7.50 10.40 3.32
CA GLN A 155 8.26 10.78 2.12
C GLN A 155 7.40 11.34 0.98
N ASN A 156 6.09 11.05 0.97
CA ASN A 156 5.24 11.27 -0.20
C ASN A 156 4.07 12.23 0.05
N PHE A 157 3.78 12.56 1.30
CA PHE A 157 2.68 13.45 1.65
C PHE A 157 3.16 14.62 2.51
N SER A 158 2.49 15.77 2.37
CA SER A 158 2.72 16.90 3.27
C SER A 158 2.37 16.50 4.70
N GLU A 159 3.03 17.12 5.68
CA GLU A 159 2.82 16.83 7.10
C GLU A 159 1.33 16.84 7.52
N PRO A 160 0.49 17.82 7.12
CA PRO A 160 -0.94 17.79 7.44
C PRO A 160 -1.70 16.61 6.82
N MET A 161 -1.31 16.18 5.61
CA MET A 161 -1.95 15.04 4.93
C MET A 161 -1.49 13.71 5.53
N PHE A 162 -0.19 13.58 5.84
CA PHE A 162 0.37 12.45 6.55
C PHE A 162 -0.42 12.17 7.85
N PHE A 163 -0.64 13.18 8.68
CA PHE A 163 -1.39 13.01 9.92
C PHE A 163 -2.84 12.57 9.70
N LYS A 164 -3.53 13.10 8.68
CA LYS A 164 -4.89 12.66 8.33
C LYS A 164 -4.94 11.20 7.88
N ILE A 165 -4.00 10.80 7.02
CA ILE A 165 -3.91 9.40 6.57
C ILE A 165 -3.62 8.48 7.76
N MET A 166 -2.65 8.85 8.60
CA MET A 166 -2.29 8.08 9.79
C MET A 166 -3.44 7.98 10.79
N GLU A 167 -4.22 9.04 10.98
CA GLU A 167 -5.41 9.01 11.83
C GLU A 167 -6.43 7.98 11.33
N VAL A 168 -6.70 7.95 10.02
CA VAL A 168 -7.62 6.98 9.42
C VAL A 168 -7.08 5.55 9.55
N LEU A 169 -5.80 5.33 9.21
CA LEU A 169 -5.17 4.02 9.34
C LEU A 169 -5.23 3.52 10.78
N ASN A 170 -4.87 4.35 11.76
CA ASN A 170 -4.87 3.96 13.18
C ASN A 170 -6.28 3.69 13.73
N LYS A 171 -7.35 4.25 13.15
CA LYS A 171 -8.73 3.92 13.54
C LYS A 171 -9.23 2.61 12.94
N ALA A 172 -8.66 2.20 11.82
CA ALA A 172 -8.93 0.90 11.22
C ALA A 172 -8.12 -0.24 11.88
N CYS A 173 -7.13 0.12 12.72
CA CYS A 173 -6.23 -0.77 13.44
C CYS A 173 -6.66 -0.98 14.89
#